data_AF-A0A922HIH9-F1
#
_entry.id   AF-A0A922HIH9-F1
#
_cell.length_a   1.000
_cell.length_b   1.000
_cell.length_c   1.000
_cell.angle_alpha   90.00
_cell.angle_beta   90.00
_cell.angle_gamma   90.00
#
_symmetry.space_group_name_H-M   'P 1'
#
loop_
_entity.id
_entity.type
_entity.pdbx_description
1 polymer ?
#
loop_
_entity_poly.entity_id
_entity_poly.type
_entity_poly.pdbx_seq_one_letter_code
_entity_poly.pdbx_strand_id
1 'polypeptide(L)'
;MNQKLFGMYFDVDNSTHYRTKSHELPLLMIANRKAIKETSMYELLMPLIEDLKKLEVCFTPFIYESNFQKHGLRIPSRDIILKVRLAFVVGDNLGVAELLGFKQCFNQYFICRFCGATDNEIKKESLISEKELNIKKSISLSEALARRDFGLSRISKFSELDINIFALAPPDFFHDLIEGILGTITSPDTTVLLLYKSSIIQLRLTLFYY
;
A
#
# COMPACT_ATOMS: atom_id res chain seq x y z
N MET A 1 -22.65 -0.42 -23.18
CA MET A 1 -22.32 0.58 -22.14
C MET A 1 -21.18 -0.02 -21.32
N ASN A 2 -19.96 0.53 -21.43
CA ASN A 2 -18.75 -0.11 -20.89
C ASN A 2 -18.68 0.11 -19.37
N GLN A 3 -18.95 -0.93 -18.57
CA GLN A 3 -18.90 -0.84 -17.11
C GLN A 3 -17.48 -1.19 -16.65
N LYS A 4 -16.73 -0.20 -16.18
CA LYS A 4 -15.42 -0.42 -15.56
C LYS A 4 -15.59 -0.92 -14.13
N LEU A 5 -14.89 -1.98 -13.78
CA LEU A 5 -14.91 -2.59 -12.45
C LEU A 5 -13.62 -2.28 -11.70
N PHE A 6 -13.76 -2.04 -10.40
CA PHE A 6 -12.66 -1.99 -9.46
C PHE A 6 -12.62 -3.32 -8.71
N GLY A 7 -11.53 -4.06 -8.86
CA GLY A 7 -11.28 -5.31 -8.16
C GLY A 7 -10.16 -5.16 -7.14
N MET A 8 -10.39 -5.62 -5.92
CA MET A 8 -9.37 -5.68 -4.88
C MET A 8 -9.31 -7.08 -4.27
N TYR A 9 -8.10 -7.60 -4.20
CA TYR A 9 -7.77 -8.92 -3.71
C TYR A 9 -6.90 -8.78 -2.49
N PHE A 10 -7.06 -9.70 -1.57
CA PHE A 10 -6.26 -9.79 -0.37
C PHE A 10 -5.37 -11.03 -0.47
N ASP A 11 -4.15 -10.92 0.02
CA ASP A 11 -3.20 -12.01 0.08
C ASP A 11 -2.45 -11.91 1.41
N VAL A 12 -2.10 -13.06 1.95
CA VAL A 12 -1.23 -13.17 3.12
C VAL A 12 0.13 -13.58 2.56
N ASP A 13 1.10 -12.67 2.55
CA ASP A 13 2.42 -12.96 2.01
C ASP A 13 3.10 -14.02 2.87
N ASN A 14 2.94 -15.27 2.43
CA ASN A 14 3.51 -16.45 3.04
C ASN A 14 4.53 -17.04 2.05
N SER A 15 5.56 -17.69 2.60
CA SER A 15 6.74 -18.14 1.84
C SER A 15 6.39 -18.86 0.54
N THR A 16 7.30 -18.83 -0.44
CA THR A 16 7.19 -19.40 -1.81
C THR A 16 6.57 -20.79 -1.90
N HIS A 17 6.59 -21.58 -0.83
CA HIS A 17 5.95 -22.90 -0.73
C HIS A 17 4.41 -22.88 -0.71
N TYR A 18 3.76 -21.78 -0.36
CA TYR A 18 2.28 -21.66 -0.31
C TYR A 18 1.70 -20.97 -1.55
N ARG A 19 2.53 -20.46 -2.47
CA ARG A 19 2.10 -19.73 -3.67
C ARG A 19 1.62 -20.62 -4.82
N THR A 20 1.33 -21.89 -4.55
CA THR A 20 1.25 -22.90 -5.61
C THR A 20 -0.04 -22.90 -6.44
N LYS A 21 -1.08 -22.14 -6.09
CA LYS A 21 -2.31 -22.08 -6.92
C LYS A 21 -2.95 -20.70 -6.89
N SER A 22 -3.24 -20.15 -8.08
CA SER A 22 -4.04 -18.94 -8.31
C SER A 22 -5.47 -18.97 -7.74
N HIS A 23 -5.89 -20.11 -7.16
CA HIS A 23 -7.21 -20.33 -6.57
C HIS A 23 -7.35 -19.78 -5.12
N GLU A 24 -6.30 -19.20 -4.54
CA GLU A 24 -6.28 -18.75 -3.13
C GLU A 24 -6.07 -17.25 -2.95
N LEU A 25 -6.30 -16.42 -3.99
CA LEU A 25 -6.38 -14.96 -3.81
C LEU A 25 -7.81 -14.60 -3.39
N PRO A 26 -8.13 -14.45 -2.09
CA PRO A 26 -9.46 -14.04 -1.69
C PRO A 26 -9.78 -12.70 -2.32
N LEU A 27 -10.77 -12.73 -3.21
CA LEU A 27 -11.42 -11.54 -3.71
C LEU A 27 -12.06 -10.84 -2.52
N LEU A 28 -11.54 -9.68 -2.19
CA LEU A 28 -12.00 -8.92 -1.05
C LEU A 28 -13.16 -8.00 -1.45
N MET A 29 -13.12 -7.47 -2.68
CA MET A 29 -14.09 -6.50 -3.14
C MET A 29 -14.16 -6.40 -4.66
N ILE A 30 -15.38 -6.31 -5.16
CA ILE A 30 -15.68 -5.85 -6.52
C ILE A 30 -16.67 -4.70 -6.41
N ALA A 31 -16.36 -3.60 -7.07
CA ALA A 31 -17.25 -2.45 -7.10
C ALA A 31 -17.30 -1.81 -8.49
N ASN A 32 -18.48 -1.33 -8.89
CA ASN A 32 -18.63 -0.58 -10.12
C ASN A 32 -18.00 0.81 -9.95
N ARG A 33 -17.18 1.26 -10.91
CA ARG A 33 -16.51 2.57 -10.82
C ARG A 33 -17.47 3.75 -10.78
N LYS A 34 -18.64 3.64 -11.41
CA LYS A 34 -19.67 4.67 -11.35
C LYS A 34 -20.22 4.80 -9.92
N ALA A 35 -20.51 3.67 -9.28
CA ALA A 35 -20.99 3.65 -7.90
C ALA A 35 -19.94 4.23 -6.93
N ILE A 36 -18.65 3.91 -7.10
CA ILE A 36 -17.56 4.49 -6.29
C ILE A 36 -17.51 6.02 -6.39
N LYS A 37 -17.84 6.60 -7.55
CA LYS A 37 -17.86 8.06 -7.74
C LYS A 37 -19.06 8.73 -7.06
N GLU A 38 -20.14 7.99 -6.84
CA GLU A 38 -21.38 8.48 -6.22
C GLU A 38 -21.33 8.40 -4.69
N THR A 39 -20.62 7.41 -4.13
CA THR A 39 -20.32 7.30 -2.69
C THR A 39 -18.95 7.91 -2.39
N SER A 40 -17.93 7.07 -2.26
CA SER A 40 -16.52 7.41 -2.32
C SER A 40 -15.69 6.13 -2.21
N MET A 41 -14.43 6.17 -2.65
CA MET A 41 -13.47 5.11 -2.33
C MET A 41 -13.27 4.95 -0.80
N TYR A 42 -13.50 6.01 -0.02
CA TYR A 42 -13.37 5.99 1.44
C TYR A 42 -14.39 5.10 2.12
N GLU A 43 -15.68 5.34 1.84
CA GLU A 43 -16.78 4.58 2.43
C GLU A 43 -16.67 3.10 2.07
N LEU A 44 -16.26 2.84 0.83
CA LEU A 44 -16.03 1.50 0.30
C LEU A 44 -14.92 0.73 1.06
N LEU A 45 -13.82 1.42 1.41
CA LEU A 45 -12.68 0.81 2.12
C LEU A 45 -12.89 0.71 3.64
N MET A 46 -13.86 1.43 4.20
CA MET A 46 -14.03 1.54 5.66
C MET A 46 -14.15 0.18 6.37
N PRO A 47 -14.96 -0.79 5.91
CA PRO A 47 -15.06 -2.08 6.59
C PRO A 47 -13.73 -2.83 6.65
N LEU A 48 -12.96 -2.80 5.55
CA LEU A 48 -11.62 -3.40 5.51
C LEU A 48 -10.67 -2.71 6.49
N ILE A 49 -10.65 -1.38 6.52
CA ILE A 49 -9.76 -0.64 7.41
C ILE A 49 -10.09 -0.94 8.86
N GLU A 50 -11.38 -1.04 9.22
CA GLU A 50 -11.79 -1.44 10.56
C GLU A 50 -11.31 -2.84 10.92
N ASP A 51 -11.40 -3.80 10.01
CA ASP A 51 -10.91 -5.17 10.24
C ASP A 51 -9.38 -5.23 10.34
N LEU A 52 -8.66 -4.47 9.50
CA LEU A 52 -7.20 -4.35 9.61
C LEU A 52 -6.79 -3.69 10.93
N LYS A 53 -7.50 -2.64 11.36
CA LYS A 53 -7.27 -2.02 12.68
C LYS A 53 -7.51 -3.01 13.81
N LYS A 54 -8.57 -3.83 13.73
CA LYS A 54 -8.78 -4.93 14.70
C LYS A 54 -7.64 -5.94 14.65
N LEU A 55 -7.03 -6.24 13.51
CA LEU A 55 -5.88 -7.15 13.46
C LEU A 55 -4.59 -6.52 14.03
N GLU A 56 -4.40 -5.21 13.85
CA GLU A 56 -3.30 -4.45 14.45
C GLU A 56 -3.51 -4.24 15.97
N VAL A 57 -4.76 -4.20 16.44
CA VAL A 57 -5.15 -3.81 17.82
C VAL A 57 -5.68 -4.95 18.70
N CYS A 58 -6.46 -5.90 18.19
CA CYS A 58 -7.16 -6.94 19.00
C CYS A 58 -6.29 -8.16 19.29
N PHE A 59 -6.23 -8.79 20.49
CA PHE A 59 -7.12 -9.04 21.67
C PHE A 59 -8.07 -10.25 21.64
N THR A 60 -8.13 -10.94 22.79
CA THR A 60 -9.33 -11.62 23.32
C THR A 60 -9.60 -11.17 24.77
N PRO A 61 -10.84 -10.84 25.15
CA PRO A 61 -11.28 -10.61 26.52
C PRO A 61 -11.82 -11.92 27.12
N PHE A 62 -10.94 -12.80 27.54
CA PHE A 62 -11.29 -13.87 28.48
C PHE A 62 -10.03 -14.17 29.28
N ILE A 63 -10.21 -14.21 30.59
CA ILE A 63 -9.20 -14.30 31.66
C ILE A 63 -8.82 -12.91 32.22
N TYR A 64 -9.16 -12.80 33.49
CA TYR A 64 -8.92 -11.70 34.41
C TYR A 64 -7.45 -11.26 34.43
N GLU A 65 -7.29 -10.03 34.91
CA GLU A 65 -6.05 -9.36 35.33
C GLU A 65 -5.48 -8.32 34.36
N SER A 66 -5.47 -7.13 34.94
CA SER A 66 -5.17 -5.81 34.43
C SER A 66 -3.78 -5.64 33.81
N ASN A 67 -3.76 -4.88 32.71
CA ASN A 67 -2.68 -3.98 32.26
C ASN A 67 -1.61 -4.46 31.27
N PHE A 68 -1.92 -5.22 30.21
CA PHE A 68 -1.10 -5.12 28.98
C PHE A 68 -1.93 -5.26 27.69
N GLN A 69 -1.94 -4.17 26.91
CA GLN A 69 -2.39 -4.09 25.52
C GLN A 69 -1.45 -4.94 24.66
N LYS A 70 -1.85 -6.18 24.32
CA LYS A 70 -1.08 -7.02 23.40
C LYS A 70 -1.63 -6.86 21.99
N HIS A 71 -0.94 -6.05 21.20
CA HIS A 71 -1.15 -5.86 19.75
C HIS A 71 -0.88 -7.17 19.00
N GLY A 72 -1.89 -7.75 18.36
CA GLY A 72 -1.72 -8.88 17.42
C GLY A 72 -2.67 -10.08 17.62
N LEU A 73 -2.73 -10.93 16.60
CA LEU A 73 -3.58 -12.11 16.50
C LEU A 73 -3.14 -13.23 17.45
N ARG A 74 -3.98 -13.59 18.42
CA ARG A 74 -3.74 -14.74 19.31
C ARG A 74 -4.11 -16.06 18.62
N ILE A 75 -3.22 -17.05 18.72
CA ILE A 75 -3.48 -18.45 18.35
C ILE A 75 -3.65 -19.26 19.65
N PRO A 76 -4.89 -19.48 20.14
CA PRO A 76 -5.13 -20.06 21.46
C PRO A 76 -4.52 -21.46 21.63
N SER A 77 -4.55 -22.27 20.57
CA SER A 77 -4.03 -23.64 20.58
C SER A 77 -2.52 -23.74 20.77
N ARG A 78 -1.77 -22.64 20.62
CA ARG A 78 -0.30 -22.61 20.72
C ARG A 78 0.23 -21.58 21.72
N ASP A 79 -0.66 -20.81 22.34
CA ASP A 79 -0.33 -19.63 23.17
C ASP A 79 0.66 -18.66 22.49
N ILE A 80 0.50 -18.48 21.17
CA ILE A 80 1.31 -17.54 20.37
C ILE A 80 0.50 -16.29 20.08
N ILE A 81 1.17 -15.13 20.09
CA ILE A 81 0.63 -13.87 19.59
C ILE A 81 1.43 -13.46 18.35
N LEU A 82 0.73 -13.33 17.23
CA LEU A 82 1.31 -12.92 15.96
C LEU A 82 1.03 -11.45 15.72
N LYS A 83 2.08 -10.67 15.49
CA LYS A 83 1.91 -9.29 15.02
C LYS A 83 1.45 -9.33 13.58
N VAL A 84 0.34 -8.65 13.30
CA VAL A 84 -0.24 -8.55 11.96
C VAL A 84 -0.21 -7.09 11.55
N ARG A 85 0.15 -6.85 10.29
CA ARG A 85 0.20 -5.51 9.71
C ARG A 85 -0.06 -5.58 8.21
N LEU A 86 -0.67 -4.53 7.66
CA LEU A 86 -0.64 -4.32 6.22
C LEU A 86 0.79 -4.05 5.75
N ALA A 87 1.32 -4.92 4.90
CA ALA A 87 2.67 -4.78 4.38
C ALA A 87 2.67 -3.83 3.20
N PHE A 88 1.88 -4.15 2.16
CA PHE A 88 1.86 -3.36 0.93
C PHE A 88 0.50 -3.38 0.20
N VAL A 89 0.24 -2.30 -0.54
CA VAL A 89 -0.76 -2.24 -1.61
C VAL A 89 -0.04 -2.29 -2.95
N VAL A 90 -0.39 -3.25 -3.79
CA VAL A 90 0.18 -3.45 -5.13
C VAL A 90 -0.91 -3.28 -6.18
N GLY A 91 -0.58 -2.63 -7.28
CA GLY A 91 -1.48 -2.39 -8.40
C GLY A 91 -0.87 -1.35 -9.33
N ASP A 92 -1.58 -1.02 -10.40
CA ASP A 92 -1.14 0.03 -11.31
C ASP A 92 -1.03 1.38 -10.58
N ASN A 93 -0.15 2.22 -11.12
CA ASN A 93 0.18 3.51 -10.53
C ASN A 93 -1.05 4.42 -10.35
N LEU A 94 -2.02 4.40 -11.26
CA LEU A 94 -3.22 5.25 -11.14
C LEU A 94 -4.12 4.77 -10.01
N GLY A 95 -4.30 3.46 -9.87
CA GLY A 95 -5.17 2.90 -8.86
C GLY A 95 -4.62 2.96 -7.46
N VAL A 96 -3.34 2.64 -7.32
CA VAL A 96 -2.62 2.82 -6.04
C VAL A 96 -2.62 4.30 -5.64
N ALA A 97 -2.35 5.22 -6.59
CA ALA A 97 -2.40 6.65 -6.31
C ALA A 97 -3.78 7.08 -5.81
N GLU A 98 -4.85 6.62 -6.47
CA GLU A 98 -6.22 6.88 -6.02
C GLU A 98 -6.45 6.39 -4.60
N LEU A 99 -6.15 5.13 -4.32
CA LEU A 99 -6.41 4.48 -3.04
C LEU A 99 -5.64 5.14 -1.87
N LEU A 100 -4.40 5.55 -2.14
CA LEU A 100 -3.54 6.24 -1.17
C LEU A 100 -3.76 7.76 -1.12
N GLY A 101 -4.70 8.30 -1.88
CA GLY A 101 -5.08 9.72 -1.84
C GLY A 101 -4.16 10.66 -2.62
N PHE A 102 -3.23 10.12 -3.40
CA PHE A 102 -2.39 10.89 -4.32
C PHE A 102 -3.17 11.40 -5.54
N LYS A 103 -2.64 12.43 -6.18
CA LYS A 103 -3.08 12.93 -7.46
C LYS A 103 -2.76 11.88 -8.53
N GLN A 104 -3.71 11.65 -9.44
CA GLN A 104 -3.57 10.73 -10.57
C GLN A 104 -3.01 11.42 -11.84
N CYS A 105 -2.59 12.69 -11.73
CA CYS A 105 -2.03 13.47 -12.82
C CYS A 105 -0.52 13.66 -12.59
N PHE A 106 0.31 12.86 -13.23
CA PHE A 106 1.76 12.82 -12.96
C PHE A 106 2.56 13.97 -13.62
N ASN A 107 1.96 14.75 -14.52
CA ASN A 107 2.66 15.79 -15.28
C ASN A 107 2.94 17.08 -14.47
N GLN A 108 2.18 17.35 -13.40
CA GLN A 108 2.27 18.60 -12.62
C GLN A 108 2.82 18.40 -11.20
N TYR A 109 3.01 17.16 -10.79
CA TYR A 109 3.44 16.76 -9.45
C TYR A 109 4.64 15.82 -9.55
N PHE A 110 5.10 15.27 -8.44
CA PHE A 110 6.05 14.18 -8.55
C PHE A 110 5.43 13.00 -9.31
N ILE A 111 6.26 12.33 -10.10
CA ILE A 111 5.96 11.02 -10.68
C ILE A 111 6.35 9.94 -9.67
N CYS A 112 7.53 10.07 -9.05
CA CYS A 112 8.00 9.06 -8.10
C CYS A 112 7.59 9.40 -6.67
N ARG A 113 6.65 8.62 -6.13
CA ARG A 113 6.17 8.68 -4.74
C ARG A 113 7.24 8.40 -3.68
N PHE A 114 8.34 7.72 -4.04
CA PHE A 114 9.43 7.43 -3.11
C PHE A 114 10.41 8.57 -2.94
N CYS A 115 10.86 9.21 -4.01
CA CYS A 115 11.87 10.26 -3.95
C CYS A 115 11.32 11.66 -4.24
N GLY A 116 10.04 11.77 -4.64
CA GLY A 116 9.43 13.02 -5.06
C GLY A 116 9.98 13.57 -6.38
N ALA A 117 10.54 12.72 -7.25
CA ALA A 117 11.04 13.15 -8.55
C ALA A 117 9.88 13.55 -9.48
N THR A 118 10.00 14.72 -10.11
CA THR A 118 9.08 15.24 -11.13
C THR A 118 9.46 14.76 -12.53
N ASP A 119 8.54 14.87 -13.48
CA ASP A 119 8.78 14.56 -14.90
C ASP A 119 10.05 15.24 -15.45
N ASN A 120 10.21 16.53 -15.12
CA ASN A 120 11.35 17.32 -15.56
C ASN A 120 12.68 16.83 -15.00
N GLU A 121 12.71 16.31 -13.78
CA GLU A 121 13.94 15.80 -13.14
C GLU A 121 14.32 14.44 -13.71
N ILE A 122 13.32 13.59 -13.96
CA ILE A 122 13.49 12.29 -14.60
C ILE A 122 14.05 12.47 -16.02
N LYS A 123 13.46 13.38 -16.81
CA LYS A 123 13.90 13.67 -18.19
C LYS A 123 15.29 14.28 -18.31
N LYS A 124 15.76 14.96 -17.26
CA LYS A 124 17.09 15.58 -17.24
C LYS A 124 18.20 14.63 -16.83
N GLU A 125 17.88 13.36 -16.51
CA GLU A 125 18.81 12.35 -15.98
C GLU A 125 19.64 12.85 -14.78
N SER A 126 19.18 13.91 -14.10
CA SER A 126 19.83 14.37 -12.88
C SER A 126 19.71 13.24 -11.87
N LEU A 127 20.85 12.70 -11.43
CA LEU A 127 20.92 11.56 -10.53
C LEU A 127 19.96 11.76 -9.35
N ILE A 128 18.85 11.04 -9.39
CA ILE A 128 17.78 11.07 -8.38
C ILE A 128 18.33 10.59 -7.01
N SER A 129 19.51 9.97 -7.00
CA SER A 129 20.19 9.38 -5.83
C SER A 129 20.48 10.37 -4.70
N GLU A 130 20.52 11.68 -4.96
CA GLU A 130 20.78 12.68 -3.92
C GLU A 130 19.51 13.14 -3.19
N LYS A 131 18.31 12.81 -3.68
CA LYS A 131 17.06 13.18 -3.01
C LYS A 131 16.78 12.28 -1.83
N GLU A 132 16.48 12.91 -0.70
CA GLU A 132 15.90 12.21 0.44
C GLU A 132 14.55 11.59 0.06
N LEU A 133 14.41 10.30 0.34
CA LEU A 133 13.17 9.57 0.09
C LEU A 133 12.05 10.13 0.98
N ASN A 134 10.86 10.32 0.42
CA ASN A 134 9.63 10.70 1.13
C ASN A 134 9.32 9.79 2.33
N ILE A 135 9.73 8.51 2.29
CA ILE A 135 9.61 7.59 3.44
C ILE A 135 10.47 8.01 4.65
N LYS A 136 11.58 8.71 4.42
CA LYS A 136 12.52 9.16 5.45
C LYS A 136 12.22 10.56 5.97
N LYS A 137 11.45 11.35 5.21
CA LYS A 137 11.05 12.71 5.61
C LYS A 137 10.15 12.66 6.84
N SER A 138 10.55 13.33 7.91
CA SER A 138 9.73 13.55 9.10
C SER A 138 8.67 14.61 8.85
N ILE A 139 7.63 14.25 8.09
CA ILE A 139 6.50 15.15 7.75
C ILE A 139 5.17 14.52 8.18
N SER A 140 4.28 15.33 8.77
CA SER A 140 2.92 14.89 9.08
C SER A 140 2.07 14.80 7.82
N LEU A 141 1.04 13.95 7.81
CA LEU A 141 0.14 13.83 6.65
C LEU A 141 -0.63 15.11 6.35
N SER A 142 -1.01 15.86 7.38
CA SER A 142 -1.66 17.17 7.23
C SER A 142 -0.73 18.18 6.58
N GLU A 143 0.53 18.23 7.00
CA GLU A 143 1.54 19.10 6.37
C GLU A 143 1.83 18.66 4.93
N ALA A 144 1.94 17.35 4.67
CA ALA A 144 2.13 16.82 3.33
C ALA A 144 0.93 17.13 2.42
N LEU A 145 -0.31 17.12 2.94
CA LEU A 145 -1.50 17.50 2.17
C LEU A 145 -1.50 18.99 1.79
N ALA A 146 -1.02 19.86 2.68
CA ALA A 146 -0.93 21.30 2.42
C ALA A 146 0.14 21.64 1.36
N ARG A 147 1.08 20.72 1.14
CA ARG A 147 2.25 20.89 0.29
C ARG A 147 2.08 20.24 -1.08
N ARG A 148 2.10 21.05 -2.13
CA ARG A 148 1.92 20.57 -3.53
C ARG A 148 2.99 19.57 -3.97
N ASP A 149 4.20 19.67 -3.43
CA ASP A 149 5.32 18.80 -3.74
C ASP A 149 5.15 17.38 -3.20
N PHE A 150 4.12 17.10 -2.40
CA PHE A 150 3.80 15.74 -1.95
C PHE A 150 2.71 15.04 -2.77
N GLY A 151 2.14 15.72 -3.77
CA GLY A 151 1.18 15.12 -4.70
C GLY A 151 -0.09 14.57 -4.02
N LEU A 152 -0.35 14.90 -2.75
CA LEU A 152 -1.53 14.45 -2.03
C LEU A 152 -2.73 15.32 -2.42
N SER A 153 -3.85 14.65 -2.69
CA SER A 153 -5.14 15.30 -2.91
C SER A 153 -6.06 15.23 -1.70
N ARG A 154 -5.80 14.24 -0.82
CA ARG A 154 -6.61 13.90 0.35
C ARG A 154 -5.85 12.91 1.24
N ILE A 155 -6.25 12.82 2.50
CA ILE A 155 -5.69 11.86 3.47
C ILE A 155 -6.34 10.50 3.24
N SER A 156 -5.57 9.46 2.91
CA SER A 156 -6.11 8.11 2.71
C SER A 156 -6.65 7.49 4.01
N LYS A 157 -7.67 6.63 3.91
CA LYS A 157 -8.18 5.87 5.07
C LYS A 157 -7.13 4.91 5.66
N PHE A 158 -6.16 4.50 4.85
CA PHE A 158 -5.00 3.72 5.32
C PHE A 158 -4.13 4.49 6.33
N SER A 159 -4.28 5.81 6.48
CA SER A 159 -3.58 6.58 7.53
C SER A 159 -4.06 6.27 8.94
N GLU A 160 -5.16 5.52 9.08
CA GLU A 160 -5.65 5.08 10.39
C GLU A 160 -4.97 3.80 10.89
N LEU A 161 -4.17 3.16 10.04
CA LEU A 161 -3.30 2.05 10.39
C LEU A 161 -1.94 2.59 10.86
N ASP A 162 -1.19 1.80 11.62
CA ASP A 162 0.17 2.15 12.03
C ASP A 162 1.18 1.96 10.89
N ILE A 163 1.04 2.80 9.85
CA ILE A 163 1.85 2.70 8.64
C ILE A 163 2.15 4.05 7.99
N ASN A 164 3.36 4.16 7.44
CA ASN A 164 3.74 5.27 6.57
C ASN A 164 3.12 5.07 5.16
N ILE A 165 2.19 5.94 4.76
CA ILE A 165 1.52 5.85 3.45
C ILE A 165 2.49 5.98 2.28
N PHE A 166 3.61 6.69 2.44
CA PHE A 166 4.63 6.83 1.38
C PHE A 166 5.38 5.52 1.17
N ALA A 167 5.42 4.66 2.19
CA ALA A 167 6.00 3.31 2.14
C ALA A 167 5.02 2.23 1.70
N LEU A 168 3.71 2.49 1.75
CA LEU A 168 2.70 1.44 1.69
C LEU A 168 2.54 0.79 0.32
N ALA A 169 2.93 1.42 -0.77
CA ALA A 169 2.97 0.74 -2.06
C ALA A 169 4.42 0.48 -2.50
N PRO A 170 4.77 -0.64 -3.12
CA PRO A 170 6.05 -0.76 -3.84
C PRO A 170 5.94 -0.05 -5.20
N PRO A 171 7.05 0.14 -5.94
CA PRO A 171 6.98 0.44 -7.37
C PRO A 171 6.16 -0.65 -8.08
N ASP A 172 5.45 -0.28 -9.15
CA ASP A 172 4.79 -1.28 -9.96
C ASP A 172 5.86 -1.98 -10.80
N PHE A 173 6.27 -3.18 -10.40
CA PHE A 173 7.33 -3.88 -11.10
C PHE A 173 7.02 -4.10 -12.59
N PHE A 174 5.75 -4.36 -12.96
CA PHE A 174 5.41 -4.63 -14.36
C PHE A 174 5.43 -3.35 -15.18
N HIS A 175 4.74 -2.31 -14.71
CA HIS A 175 4.70 -1.04 -15.43
C HIS A 175 6.04 -0.29 -15.35
N ASP A 176 6.71 -0.27 -14.20
CA ASP A 176 7.93 0.52 -14.04
C ASP A 176 9.17 -0.15 -14.64
N LEU A 177 9.26 -1.49 -14.67
CA LEU A 177 10.39 -2.20 -15.32
C LEU A 177 10.26 -2.24 -16.84
N ILE A 178 9.05 -2.49 -17.36
CA ILE A 178 8.82 -2.67 -18.80
C ILE A 178 8.53 -1.33 -19.49
N GLU A 179 7.76 -0.45 -18.85
CA GLU A 179 7.29 0.82 -19.43
C GLU A 179 7.91 2.06 -18.77
N GLY A 180 8.61 1.89 -17.64
CA GLY A 180 9.07 2.99 -16.80
C GLY A 180 10.58 3.15 -16.67
N ILE A 181 10.97 4.05 -15.77
CA ILE A 181 12.36 4.44 -15.52
C ILE A 181 13.15 3.36 -14.75
N LEU A 182 12.49 2.33 -14.19
CA LEU A 182 13.20 1.30 -13.44
C LEU A 182 14.09 0.47 -14.37
N GLY A 183 13.69 0.23 -15.62
CA GLY A 183 14.52 -0.43 -16.62
C GLY A 183 15.79 0.35 -16.99
N THR A 184 15.80 1.69 -16.86
CA THR A 184 16.99 2.52 -17.09
C THR A 184 17.86 2.69 -15.84
N ILE A 185 17.27 2.57 -14.64
CA ILE A 185 17.99 2.70 -13.35
C ILE A 185 18.57 1.37 -12.86
N THR A 186 17.95 0.24 -13.23
CA THR A 186 18.42 -1.09 -12.81
C THR A 186 19.48 -1.61 -13.78
N SER A 187 20.73 -1.73 -13.32
CA SER A 187 21.68 -2.64 -13.94
C SER A 187 21.18 -4.08 -13.75
N PRO A 188 21.56 -5.05 -14.62
CA PRO A 188 21.10 -6.45 -14.52
C PRO A 188 21.30 -7.12 -13.15
N ASP A 189 22.15 -6.56 -12.29
CA ASP A 189 22.42 -7.07 -10.93
C ASP A 189 21.47 -6.53 -9.84
N THR A 190 20.64 -5.53 -10.14
CA THR A 190 19.82 -4.85 -9.12
C THR A 190 18.38 -5.36 -9.11
N THR A 191 18.19 -6.61 -8.69
CA THR A 191 16.85 -7.09 -8.34
C THR A 191 16.43 -6.44 -7.01
N VAL A 192 15.62 -5.39 -7.06
CA VAL A 192 15.00 -4.79 -5.86
C VAL A 192 13.85 -5.71 -5.41
N LEU A 193 14.22 -6.84 -4.81
CA LEU A 193 13.34 -7.64 -3.98
C LEU A 193 13.25 -6.94 -2.62
N LEU A 194 12.20 -6.15 -2.41
CA LEU A 194 11.81 -5.69 -1.08
C LEU A 194 11.23 -6.87 -0.28
N LEU A 195 12.07 -7.86 0.03
CA LEU A 195 11.75 -8.92 0.98
C LEU A 195 12.07 -8.41 2.38
N TYR A 196 11.06 -7.86 3.06
CA TYR A 196 11.17 -7.65 4.50
C TYR A 196 11.02 -8.98 5.21
N LYS A 197 12.15 -9.63 5.56
CA LYS A 197 12.16 -10.68 6.59
C LYS A 197 11.73 -10.05 7.91
N SER A 198 10.49 -10.26 8.33
CA SER A 198 10.00 -9.85 9.64
C SER A 198 9.14 -10.95 10.24
N SER A 199 9.16 -11.07 11.57
CA SER A 199 8.32 -12.01 12.34
C SER A 199 6.84 -11.55 12.39
N ILE A 200 6.37 -10.87 11.35
CA ILE A 200 5.08 -10.21 11.23
C ILE A 200 4.35 -10.86 10.06
N ILE A 201 3.08 -11.21 10.24
CA ILE A 201 2.24 -11.61 9.10
C ILE A 201 2.02 -10.37 8.23
N GLN A 202 2.51 -10.45 7.00
CA GLN A 202 2.44 -9.38 6.02
C GLN A 202 1.21 -9.57 5.14
N LEU A 203 0.29 -8.61 5.22
CA LEU A 203 -0.88 -8.60 4.37
C LEU A 203 -0.58 -7.79 3.10
N ARG A 204 -0.96 -8.32 1.95
CA ARG A 204 -0.82 -7.67 0.65
C ARG A 204 -2.21 -7.45 0.06
N LEU A 205 -2.48 -6.21 -0.35
CA LEU A 205 -3.64 -5.90 -1.19
C LEU A 205 -3.17 -5.82 -2.64
N THR A 206 -3.89 -6.48 -3.54
CA THR A 206 -3.63 -6.41 -4.99
C THR A 206 -4.83 -5.83 -5.70
N LEU A 207 -4.61 -4.78 -6.51
CA LEU A 207 -5.63 -4.09 -7.28
C LEU A 207 -5.58 -4.53 -8.74
N PHE A 208 -6.76 -4.76 -9.32
CA PHE A 208 -6.91 -5.01 -10.75
C PHE A 208 -7.99 -4.09 -11.32
N TYR A 209 -7.69 -3.54 -12.50
CA TYR A 209 -8.62 -2.75 -13.30
C TYR A 209 -9.10 -3.60 -14.46
N TYR A 210 -10.43 -3.75 -14.55
CA TYR A 210 -11.11 -4.43 -15.65
C TYR A 210 -12.06 -3.46 -16.35
#